data_AF-W7I5S4-F1
#
_entry.id   AF-W7I5S4-F1
#
_cell.length_a   1.000
_cell.length_b   1.000
_cell.length_c   1.000
_cell.angle_alpha   90.00
_cell.angle_beta   90.00
_cell.angle_gamma   90.00
#
_symmetry.space_group_name_H-M   'P 1'
#
loop_
_entity.id
_entity.type
_entity.pdbx_description
1 polymer ?
#
loop_
_entity_poly.entity_id
_entity_poly.type
_entity_poly.pdbx_seq_one_letter_code
_entity_poly.pdbx_strand_id
1 'polypeptide(L)'
;MADNEGAGEQILEICYKAGVKVVTIYAFSIENFKRSKYEVDALMDIAKIKLSQLSQHGDLLDRYGAKIRILGHRSLVNQEVLEAMDRAMELTKSNDK
;
A
#
# COMPACT_ATOMS: atom_id res chain seq x y z
N MET A 1 7.61 -6.44 22.87
CA MET A 1 8.20 -6.00 21.59
C MET A 1 7.14 -5.11 20.99
N ALA A 2 7.34 -3.79 20.99
CA ALA A 2 6.29 -2.87 20.55
C ALA A 2 6.17 -3.02 19.03
N ASP A 3 5.00 -3.48 18.57
CA ASP A 3 4.65 -3.49 17.16
C ASP A 3 4.70 -2.04 16.68
N ASN A 4 5.68 -1.71 15.84
CA ASN A 4 5.79 -0.40 15.20
C ASN A 4 4.83 -0.37 13.99
N GLU A 5 3.56 -0.68 14.23
CA GLU A 5 2.50 -0.61 13.23
C GLU A 5 2.12 0.86 13.03
N GLY A 6 2.16 1.31 11.78
CA GLY A 6 1.64 2.63 11.42
C GLY A 6 0.13 2.68 11.63
N ALA A 7 -0.41 3.90 11.71
CA ALA A 7 -1.85 4.11 11.89
C ALA A 7 -2.70 3.43 10.80
N GLY A 8 -2.16 3.25 9.59
CA GLY A 8 -2.84 2.56 8.50
C GLY A 8 -3.02 1.07 8.77
N GLU A 9 -1.96 0.40 9.22
CA GLU A 9 -1.97 -1.02 9.57
C GLU A 9 -2.97 -1.30 10.71
N GLN A 10 -3.01 -0.44 11.73
CA GLN A 10 -3.97 -0.55 12.84
C GLN A 10 -5.43 -0.40 12.38
N ILE A 11 -5.72 0.57 11.49
CA ILE A 11 -7.07 0.76 10.95
C ILE A 11 -7.50 -0.46 10.13
N LEU A 12 -6.60 -1.01 9.31
CA LEU A 12 -6.88 -2.22 8.53
C LEU A 12 -7.17 -3.42 9.44
N GLU A 13 -6.43 -3.59 10.53
CA GLU A 13 -6.70 -4.64 11.51
C GLU A 13 -8.07 -4.48 12.17
N ILE A 14 -8.45 -3.26 12.55
CA ILE A 14 -9.77 -2.97 13.12
C ILE A 14 -10.87 -3.28 12.10
N CYS A 15 -10.72 -2.85 10.85
CA CYS A 15 -11.68 -3.15 9.77
C CYS A 15 -11.84 -4.66 9.58
N TYR A 16 -10.73 -5.40 9.57
CA TYR A 16 -10.73 -6.86 9.47
C TYR A 16 -11.49 -7.51 10.65
N LYS A 17 -11.16 -7.11 11.88
CA LYS A 17 -11.84 -7.59 13.11
C LYS A 17 -13.34 -7.26 13.11
N ALA A 18 -13.73 -6.15 12.50
CA ALA A 18 -15.13 -5.73 12.36
C ALA A 18 -15.89 -6.41 11.20
N GLY A 19 -15.22 -7.27 10.41
CA GLY A 19 -15.84 -7.97 9.28
C GLY A 19 -16.01 -7.13 8.02
N VAL A 20 -15.33 -5.97 7.92
CA VAL A 20 -15.34 -5.12 6.73
C VAL A 20 -14.63 -5.86 5.59
N LYS A 21 -15.30 -5.94 4.43
CA LYS A 21 -14.82 -6.67 3.25
C LYS A 21 -13.97 -5.85 2.31
N VAL A 22 -14.16 -4.55 2.29
CA VAL A 22 -13.46 -3.66 1.34
C VAL A 22 -13.13 -2.36 2.04
N VAL A 23 -11.85 -1.96 1.98
CA VAL A 23 -11.36 -0.65 2.42
C VAL A 23 -10.70 0.02 1.22
N THR A 24 -11.04 1.29 0.98
CA THR A 24 -10.37 2.11 -0.06
C THR A 24 -9.63 3.23 0.63
N ILE A 25 -8.33 3.33 0.40
CA ILE A 25 -7.46 4.36 0.98
C ILE A 25 -7.04 5.32 -0.12
N TYR A 26 -7.20 6.62 0.13
CA TYR A 26 -6.69 7.65 -0.77
C TYR A 26 -5.30 8.09 -0.33
N ALA A 27 -4.28 7.46 -0.90
CA ALA A 27 -2.89 7.63 -0.45
C ALA A 27 -2.15 8.79 -1.15
N PHE A 28 -2.49 9.12 -2.41
CA PHE A 28 -1.80 10.15 -3.19
C PHE A 28 -2.69 10.73 -4.28
N SER A 29 -2.76 12.06 -4.37
CA SER A 29 -3.50 12.78 -5.41
C SER A 29 -2.62 13.18 -6.59
N ILE A 30 -3.21 13.29 -7.78
CA ILE A 30 -2.58 13.98 -8.93
C ILE A 30 -2.21 15.42 -8.57
N GLU A 31 -3.00 16.10 -7.73
CA GLU A 31 -2.66 17.45 -7.27
C GLU A 31 -1.37 17.48 -6.43
N ASN A 32 -0.97 16.35 -5.80
CA ASN A 32 0.26 16.30 -5.02
C ASN A 32 1.51 16.40 -5.90
N PHE A 33 1.43 16.11 -7.19
CA PHE A 33 2.53 16.39 -8.13
C PHE A 33 2.82 17.89 -8.33
N LYS A 34 1.93 18.78 -7.87
CA LYS A 34 2.16 20.23 -7.88
C LYS A 34 3.07 20.70 -6.74
N ARG A 35 3.41 19.82 -5.79
CA ARG A 35 4.32 20.13 -4.68
C ARG A 35 5.77 20.16 -5.16
N SER A 36 6.68 20.53 -4.27
CA SER A 36 8.11 20.55 -4.60
C SER A 36 8.60 19.17 -5.03
N LYS A 37 9.54 19.11 -5.98
CA LYS A 37 10.11 17.85 -6.45
C LYS A 37 10.66 17.00 -5.30
N TYR A 38 11.37 17.63 -4.37
CA TYR A 38 11.93 16.96 -3.19
C TYR A 38 10.85 16.27 -2.35
N GLU A 39 9.72 16.93 -2.12
CA GLU A 39 8.62 16.36 -1.35
C GLU A 39 7.94 15.20 -2.11
N VAL A 40 7.73 15.36 -3.41
CA VAL A 40 7.17 14.29 -4.25
C VAL A 40 8.09 13.08 -4.25
N ASP A 41 9.40 13.28 -4.42
CA ASP A 41 10.38 12.19 -4.40
C ASP A 41 10.38 11.46 -3.04
N ALA A 42 10.34 12.21 -1.92
CA ALA A 42 10.26 11.62 -0.58
C ALA A 42 8.96 10.80 -0.37
N LEU A 43 7.82 11.28 -0.88
CA LEU A 43 6.56 10.53 -0.81
C LEU A 43 6.61 9.25 -1.65
N MET A 44 7.26 9.27 -2.81
CA MET A 44 7.46 8.09 -3.64
C MET A 44 8.38 7.07 -2.95
N ASP A 45 9.43 7.52 -2.28
CA ASP A 45 10.31 6.64 -1.49
C ASP A 45 9.55 5.97 -0.35
N ILE A 46 8.71 6.72 0.37
CA ILE A 46 7.85 6.17 1.42
C ILE A 46 6.88 5.13 0.82
N ALA A 47 6.26 5.43 -0.32
CA ALA A 47 5.36 4.50 -1.01
C ALA A 47 6.09 3.20 -1.40
N LYS A 48 7.29 3.30 -1.98
CA LYS A 48 8.13 2.16 -2.34
C LYS A 48 8.43 1.28 -1.13
N ILE A 49 8.87 1.88 -0.03
CA ILE A 49 9.20 1.16 1.21
C ILE A 49 7.97 0.43 1.74
N LYS A 50 6.82 1.11 1.81
CA LYS A 50 5.58 0.55 2.33
C LYS A 50 4.99 -0.55 1.45
N LEU A 51 5.12 -0.45 0.13
CA LEU A 51 4.72 -1.51 -0.80
C LEU A 51 5.68 -2.71 -0.81
N SER A 52 6.93 -2.51 -0.38
CA SER A 52 7.95 -3.57 -0.31
C SER A 52 7.94 -4.32 1.03
N GLN A 53 7.66 -3.66 2.16
CA GLN A 53 6.86 -4.25 3.27
C GLN A 53 5.49 -4.62 2.69
N LEU A 54 4.47 -5.17 3.33
CA LEU A 54 3.25 -5.66 2.63
C LEU A 54 3.47 -6.84 1.64
N SER A 55 4.47 -6.77 0.76
CA SER A 55 4.87 -7.80 -0.21
C SER A 55 5.86 -8.82 0.36
N GLN A 56 6.28 -8.72 1.63
CA GLN A 56 7.14 -9.73 2.25
C GLN A 56 6.32 -10.89 2.81
N HIS A 57 6.93 -12.07 2.83
CA HIS A 57 6.28 -13.28 3.34
C HIS A 57 6.04 -13.16 4.86
N GLY A 58 4.83 -13.49 5.32
CA GLY A 58 4.44 -13.31 6.72
C GLY A 58 3.91 -11.91 7.10
N ASP A 59 3.81 -10.99 6.14
CA ASP A 59 3.23 -9.66 6.37
C ASP A 59 1.70 -9.70 6.53
N LEU A 60 1.16 -8.54 6.92
CA LEU A 60 -0.25 -8.29 7.21
C LEU A 60 -1.22 -8.88 6.16
N LEU A 61 -0.90 -8.76 4.87
CA LEU A 61 -1.76 -9.24 3.78
C LEU A 61 -1.81 -10.76 3.69
N ASP A 62 -0.67 -11.41 3.92
CA ASP A 62 -0.53 -12.86 3.93
C ASP A 62 -1.27 -13.43 5.16
N ARG A 63 -1.10 -12.78 6.32
CA ARG A 63 -1.76 -13.16 7.58
C ARG A 63 -3.29 -13.06 7.52
N TYR A 64 -3.83 -12.03 6.86
CA TYR A 64 -5.27 -11.80 6.78
C TYR A 64 -5.91 -12.35 5.51
N GLY A 65 -5.13 -12.86 4.56
CA GLY A 65 -5.61 -13.28 3.25
C GLY A 65 -6.25 -12.12 2.47
N ALA A 66 -5.72 -10.90 2.64
CA ALA A 66 -6.28 -9.68 2.05
C ALA A 66 -5.73 -9.46 0.62
N LYS A 67 -6.60 -8.97 -0.28
CA LYS A 67 -6.24 -8.68 -1.67
C LYS A 67 -6.01 -7.18 -1.89
N ILE A 68 -4.84 -6.80 -2.41
CA ILE A 68 -4.56 -5.41 -2.79
C ILE A 68 -4.94 -5.13 -4.24
N ARG A 69 -5.50 -3.95 -4.46
CA ARG A 69 -5.68 -3.34 -5.77
C ARG A 69 -5.24 -1.89 -5.69
N ILE A 70 -4.39 -1.46 -6.62
CA ILE A 70 -3.91 -0.08 -6.67
C ILE A 70 -4.46 0.57 -7.93
N LEU A 71 -5.14 1.69 -7.76
CA LEU A 71 -5.84 2.43 -8.81
C LEU A 71 -5.16 3.80 -8.98
N GLY A 72 -4.94 4.23 -10.23
CA GLY A 72 -4.38 5.56 -10.50
C GLY A 72 -3.67 5.70 -11.85
N HIS A 73 -3.12 6.89 -12.09
CA HIS A 73 -2.38 7.23 -13.31
C HIS A 73 -0.94 6.74 -13.23
N ARG A 74 -0.68 5.57 -13.82
CA ARG A 74 0.62 4.89 -13.77
C ARG A 74 1.76 5.68 -14.42
N SER A 75 1.46 6.49 -15.45
CA SER A 75 2.46 7.30 -16.16
C SER A 75 3.09 8.41 -15.31
N LEU A 76 2.51 8.74 -14.16
CA LEU A 76 3.00 9.78 -13.25
C LEU A 76 3.88 9.21 -12.13
N VAL A 77 3.95 7.89 -12.00
CA VAL A 77 4.67 7.19 -10.93
C VAL A 77 6.02 6.73 -11.46
N ASN A 78 7.07 6.86 -10.66
CA ASN A 78 8.39 6.41 -11.06
C ASN A 78 8.43 4.86 -11.20
N GLN A 79 9.38 4.38 -12.00
CA GLN A 79 9.46 2.97 -12.38
C GLN A 79 9.60 2.04 -11.15
N GLU A 80 10.39 2.43 -10.17
CA GLU A 80 10.65 1.60 -8.98
C GLU A 80 9.40 1.41 -8.12
N VAL A 81 8.57 2.45 -7.97
CA VAL A 81 7.30 2.36 -7.26
C VAL A 81 6.30 1.55 -8.07
N LEU A 82 6.24 1.72 -9.40
CA LEU A 82 5.36 0.92 -10.27
C LEU A 82 5.65 -0.59 -10.12
N GLU A 83 6.92 -0.98 -10.09
CA GLU A 83 7.29 -2.37 -9.89
C GLU A 83 6.90 -2.88 -8.49
N ALA A 84 7.04 -2.06 -7.45
CA ALA A 84 6.60 -2.41 -6.11
C ALA A 84 5.08 -2.58 -6.03
N MET A 85 4.32 -1.71 -6.71
CA MET A 85 2.86 -1.81 -6.84
C MET A 85 2.45 -3.13 -7.50
N ASP A 86 3.09 -3.48 -8.62
CA ASP A 86 2.75 -4.69 -9.38
C ASP A 86 3.08 -5.96 -8.60
N ARG A 87 4.24 -6.00 -7.92
CA ARG A 87 4.60 -7.11 -7.04
C ARG A 87 3.56 -7.32 -5.93
N ALA A 88 3.14 -6.25 -5.25
CA ALA A 88 2.15 -6.32 -4.18
C ALA A 88 0.78 -6.85 -4.67
N MET A 89 0.33 -6.37 -5.83
CA MET A 89 -0.93 -6.83 -6.44
C MET A 89 -0.85 -8.28 -6.91
N GLU A 90 0.29 -8.70 -7.48
CA GLU A 90 0.50 -10.06 -7.96
C GLU A 90 0.54 -11.07 -6.81
N LEU A 91 1.27 -10.78 -5.74
CA LEU A 91 1.38 -11.64 -4.56
C LEU A 91 0.03 -11.91 -3.89
N THR A 92 -0.86 -10.91 -3.90
CA THR A 92 -2.16 -10.99 -3.25
C THR A 92 -3.31 -11.28 -4.21
N LYS A 93 -3.03 -11.60 -5.49
CA LYS A 93 -4.09 -11.72 -6.52
C LYS A 93 -5.11 -12.82 -6.23
N SER A 94 -4.67 -13.89 -5.57
CA SER A 94 -5.44 -15.10 -5.27
C SER A 94 -6.17 -15.03 -3.92
N ASN A 95 -5.94 -13.96 -3.15
CA ASN A 95 -6.58 -13.73 -1.86
C ASN A 95 -8.06 -13.34 -2.04
N ASP A 96 -8.90 -13.74 -1.09
CA ASP A 96 -10.37 -13.64 -1.20
C ASP A 96 -11.09 -13.16 0.07
N LYS A 97 -10.35 -12.71 1.10
CA LYS A 97 -10.94 -12.29 2.39
C LYS A 97 -11.47 -10.86 2.39
#